data_AF-A0A764TY96-F1
#
_entry.id   AF-A0A764TY96-F1
#
_cell.length_a   1.000
_cell.length_b   1.000
_cell.length_c   1.000
_cell.angle_alpha   90.00
_cell.angle_beta   90.00
_cell.angle_gamma   90.00
#
_symmetry.space_group_name_H-M   'P 1'
#
loop_
_entity.id
_entity.type
_entity.pdbx_description
1 polymer ?
#
loop_
_entity_poly.entity_id
_entity_poly.type
_entity_poly.pdbx_seq_one_letter_code
_entity_poly.pdbx_strand_id
1 'polypeptide(L)'
;MRNVIIYGINWTNCYALQSIFKQKYPEKCVKTCNSLTALLHSLSDMPDAGLILALNPHEHVYLFHALQTRLQNRKVLVVADRLYYIDRCVLQYFGVMDYVLKDELSCAIRSDREKLRLPEAWLRFCHRPQKKTVAAT
;
A
#
# COMPACT_ATOMS: atom_id res chain seq x y z
N MET A 1 3.50 -11.81 -4.67
CA MET A 1 4.34 -10.64 -4.36
C MET A 1 5.03 -10.92 -3.05
N ARG A 2 6.37 -10.99 -3.04
CA ARG A 2 7.18 -11.28 -1.84
C ARG A 2 7.73 -10.02 -1.18
N ASN A 3 7.96 -8.97 -1.96
CA ASN A 3 8.54 -7.72 -1.49
C ASN A 3 7.49 -6.61 -1.44
N VAL A 4 7.51 -5.82 -0.38
CA VAL A 4 6.65 -4.66 -0.17
C VAL A 4 7.53 -3.46 0.18
N ILE A 5 7.35 -2.37 -0.55
CA ILE A 5 7.95 -1.07 -0.25
C ILE A 5 6.87 -0.22 0.39
N ILE A 6 7.16 0.33 1.56
CA ILE A 6 6.27 1.26 2.27
C ILE A 6 6.93 2.62 2.24
N TYR A 7 6.30 3.57 1.57
CA TYR A 7 6.69 4.96 1.60
C TYR A 7 5.72 5.77 2.43
N GLY A 8 6.24 6.62 3.30
CA GLY A 8 5.46 7.55 4.09
C GLY A 8 6.34 8.68 4.56
N ILE A 9 5.78 9.88 4.60
CA ILE A 9 6.52 11.09 4.99
C ILE A 9 6.83 11.06 6.47
N ASN A 10 5.90 10.54 7.28
CA ASN A 10 6.14 10.27 8.68
C ASN A 10 6.67 8.84 8.87
N TRP A 11 7.84 8.73 9.49
CA TRP A 11 8.47 7.45 9.81
C TRP A 11 7.56 6.56 10.67
N THR A 12 6.77 7.13 11.58
CA THR A 12 5.88 6.36 12.46
C THR A 12 4.85 5.55 11.70
N ASN A 13 4.25 6.12 10.63
CA ASN A 13 3.31 5.41 9.76
C ASN A 13 3.98 4.19 9.09
N CYS A 14 5.22 4.37 8.62
CA CYS A 14 5.98 3.31 7.99
C CYS A 14 6.26 2.15 8.96
N TYR A 15 6.66 2.43 10.21
CA TYR A 15 6.91 1.40 11.21
C TYR A 15 5.63 0.72 11.69
N ALA A 16 4.53 1.45 11.85
CA ALA A 16 3.23 0.86 12.20
C ALA A 16 2.78 -0.17 11.14
N LEU A 17 2.85 0.22 9.86
CA LEU A 17 2.53 -0.69 8.75
C LEU A 17 3.52 -1.87 8.68
N GLN A 18 4.81 -1.62 8.86
CA GLN A 18 5.81 -2.69 8.90
C GLN A 18 5.53 -3.70 10.03
N SER A 19 5.08 -3.24 11.19
CA SER A 19 4.69 -4.10 12.32
C SER A 19 3.51 -5.02 11.95
N ILE A 20 2.48 -4.48 11.28
CA ILE A 20 1.34 -5.28 10.79
C ILE A 20 1.83 -6.40 9.85
N PHE A 21 2.74 -6.10 8.93
CA PHE A 21 3.31 -7.12 8.04
C PHE A 21 4.15 -8.15 8.79
N LYS A 22 4.98 -7.76 9.75
CA LYS A 22 5.77 -8.70 10.56
C LYS A 22 4.87 -9.68 11.34
N GLN A 23 3.72 -9.20 11.83
CA GLN A 23 2.79 -10.02 12.60
C GLN A 23 1.92 -10.93 11.72
N LYS A 24 1.39 -10.42 10.60
CA LYS A 24 0.38 -11.12 9.79
C LYS A 24 0.94 -11.79 8.52
N TYR A 25 2.09 -11.35 8.03
CA TYR A 25 2.72 -11.83 6.79
C TYR A 25 4.25 -11.95 6.97
N PRO A 26 4.74 -12.78 7.91
CA PRO A 26 6.17 -12.90 8.21
C PRO A 26 7.00 -13.37 7.01
N GLU A 27 6.38 -13.97 5.99
CA GLU A 27 7.02 -14.41 4.76
C GLU A 27 7.35 -13.26 3.78
N LYS A 28 6.82 -12.05 4.02
CA LYS A 28 7.03 -10.90 3.13
C LYS A 28 8.20 -10.03 3.60
N CYS A 29 9.07 -9.68 2.65
CA CYS A 29 10.13 -8.73 2.90
C CYS A 29 9.59 -7.31 2.78
N VAL A 30 9.71 -6.52 3.86
CA VAL A 30 9.18 -5.15 3.91
C VAL A 30 10.33 -4.14 4.04
N LYS A 31 10.43 -3.24 3.06
CA LYS A 31 11.38 -2.11 3.07
C LYS A 31 10.62 -0.81 3.28
N THR A 32 11.02 -0.02 4.26
CA THR A 32 10.44 1.31 4.52
C THR A 32 11.30 2.40 3.88
N CYS A 33 10.65 3.46 3.39
CA CYS A 33 11.28 4.62 2.78
C CYS A 33 10.57 5.89 3.28
N ASN A 34 11.34 6.92 3.63
CA ASN A 34 10.84 8.22 4.06
C ASN A 34 11.30 9.38 3.18
N SER A 35 12.12 9.10 2.15
CA SER A 35 12.56 10.07 1.15
C SER A 35 12.24 9.58 -0.26
N LEU A 36 11.99 10.51 -1.18
CA LEU A 36 11.71 10.19 -2.58
C LEU A 36 12.89 9.48 -3.24
N THR A 37 14.12 9.92 -2.98
CA THR A 37 15.33 9.28 -3.53
C THR A 37 15.45 7.82 -3.08
N ALA A 38 15.21 7.53 -1.80
CA ALA A 38 15.25 6.16 -1.28
C ALA A 38 14.12 5.30 -1.87
N LEU A 39 12.94 5.90 -2.09
CA LEU A 39 11.82 5.24 -2.76
C LEU A 39 12.19 4.88 -4.21
N LEU A 40 12.71 5.83 -4.98
CA LEU A 40 13.09 5.61 -6.39
C LEU A 40 14.19 4.56 -6.54
N HIS A 41 15.18 4.58 -5.64
CA HIS A 41 16.21 3.54 -5.59
C HIS A 41 15.59 2.18 -5.29
N SER A 42 14.76 2.08 -4.25
CA SER A 42 14.12 0.82 -3.85
C SER A 42 13.17 0.27 -4.91
N LEU A 43 12.45 1.13 -5.63
CA LEU A 43 11.59 0.74 -6.75
C LEU A 43 12.38 0.23 -7.96
N SER A 44 13.64 0.68 -8.10
CA SER A 44 14.54 0.21 -9.16
C SER A 44 15.20 -1.12 -8.78
N ASP A 45 15.59 -1.29 -7.51
CA ASP A 45 16.15 -2.55 -6.99
C ASP A 45 15.11 -3.69 -6.98
N MET A 46 13.84 -3.35 -6.74
CA MET A 46 12.75 -4.32 -6.59
C MET A 46 11.58 -3.98 -7.52
N PRO A 47 11.70 -4.26 -8.84
CA PRO A 47 10.69 -3.89 -9.81
C PRO A 47 9.31 -4.52 -9.51
N ASP A 48 9.29 -5.75 -9.00
CA ASP A 48 8.06 -6.51 -8.67
C ASP A 48 7.48 -6.21 -7.28
N ALA A 49 8.09 -5.30 -6.51
CA ALA A 49 7.59 -4.97 -5.18
C ALA A 49 6.25 -4.23 -5.24
N GLY A 50 5.33 -4.61 -4.36
CA GLY A 50 4.14 -3.82 -4.10
C GLY A 50 4.52 -2.53 -3.41
N LEU A 51 3.79 -1.46 -3.72
CA LEU A 51 4.02 -0.16 -3.14
C LEU A 51 2.87 0.23 -2.23
N ILE A 52 3.18 0.58 -0.99
CA ILE A 52 2.24 1.23 -0.08
C ILE A 52 2.65 2.70 0.06
N LEU A 53 1.72 3.61 -0.19
CA LEU A 53 1.89 5.05 -0.01
C LEU A 53 1.09 5.50 1.22
N ALA A 54 1.76 5.71 2.35
CA ALA A 54 1.20 6.14 3.62
C ALA A 54 1.17 7.67 3.73
N LEU A 55 0.23 8.31 3.02
CA LEU A 55 0.11 9.76 2.84
C LEU A 55 -1.30 10.15 2.39
N ASN A 56 -1.61 11.45 2.45
CA ASN A 56 -2.83 12.00 1.87
C ASN A 56 -2.59 12.40 0.40
N PRO A 57 -3.35 11.87 -0.56
CA PRO A 57 -3.10 12.11 -1.99
C PRO A 57 -3.08 13.57 -2.44
N HIS A 58 -4.03 14.39 -1.98
CA HIS A 58 -4.17 15.78 -2.42
C HIS A 58 -3.02 16.69 -1.97
N GLU A 59 -2.36 16.37 -0.86
CA GLU A 59 -1.18 17.10 -0.38
C GLU A 59 0.09 16.73 -1.19
N HIS A 60 0.04 15.61 -1.94
CA HIS A 60 1.21 14.98 -2.55
C HIS A 60 1.03 14.68 -4.04
N VAL A 61 0.23 15.47 -4.75
CA VAL A 61 -0.01 15.30 -6.19
C VAL A 61 1.32 15.25 -6.98
N TYR A 62 2.30 16.07 -6.59
CA TYR A 62 3.63 16.08 -7.20
C TYR A 62 4.33 14.70 -7.13
N LEU A 63 4.12 13.96 -6.04
CA LEU A 63 4.72 12.65 -5.84
C LEU A 63 4.10 11.62 -6.77
N PHE A 64 2.77 11.63 -6.91
CA PHE A 64 2.09 10.73 -7.85
C PHE A 64 2.51 11.02 -9.30
N HIS A 65 2.68 12.28 -9.65
CA HIS A 65 3.21 12.68 -10.95
C HIS A 65 4.64 12.15 -11.16
N ALA A 66 5.55 12.34 -10.19
CA ALA A 66 6.91 11.83 -10.26
C ALA A 66 6.99 10.30 -10.36
N LEU A 67 6.00 9.60 -9.79
CA LEU A 67 5.94 8.14 -9.78
C LEU A 67 5.08 7.55 -10.92
N GLN A 68 4.43 8.36 -11.76
CA GLN A 68 3.37 7.92 -12.66
C GLN A 68 3.73 6.67 -13.48
N THR A 69 4.91 6.66 -14.11
CA THR A 69 5.41 5.52 -14.91
C THR A 69 5.68 4.27 -14.07
N ARG A 70 6.03 4.45 -12.79
CA ARG A 70 6.29 3.36 -11.84
C ARG A 70 5.00 2.82 -11.22
N LEU A 71 3.91 3.60 -11.16
CA LEU A 71 2.62 3.16 -10.59
C LEU A 71 1.87 2.18 -11.52
N GLN A 72 1.92 2.39 -12.84
CA GLN A 72 1.07 1.67 -13.82
C GLN A 72 1.26 0.14 -13.85
N ASN A 73 2.47 -0.36 -13.56
CA ASN A 73 2.80 -1.79 -13.68
C ASN A 73 2.95 -2.50 -12.34
N ARG A 74 2.49 -1.90 -11.24
CA ARG A 74 2.61 -2.51 -9.90
C ARG A 74 1.34 -2.40 -9.09
N LYS A 75 1.22 -3.26 -8.09
CA LYS A 75 0.21 -3.10 -7.06
C LYS A 75 0.57 -1.89 -6.20
N VAL A 76 -0.33 -0.94 -6.13
CA VAL A 76 -0.22 0.26 -5.30
C VAL A 76 -1.39 0.27 -4.33
N LEU A 77 -1.11 0.49 -3.05
CA LEU A 77 -2.11 0.69 -2.01
C LEU A 77 -1.84 2.03 -1.32
N VAL A 78 -2.85 2.89 -1.23
CA VAL A 78 -2.75 4.15 -0.49
C VAL A 78 -3.31 3.97 0.91
N VAL A 79 -2.56 4.38 1.92
CA VAL A 79 -2.98 4.39 3.32
C VAL A 79 -3.04 5.83 3.80
N ALA A 80 -4.24 6.37 3.94
CA ALA A 80 -4.47 7.76 4.30
C ALA A 80 -5.12 7.88 5.68
N ASP A 81 -4.96 9.03 6.35
CA ASP A 81 -5.71 9.30 7.58
C ASP A 81 -7.20 9.51 7.26
N ARG A 82 -7.47 10.30 6.22
CA ARG A 82 -8.81 10.60 5.69
C ARG A 82 -8.73 10.72 4.18
N LEU A 83 -9.85 10.51 3.49
CA LEU A 83 -9.97 10.71 2.06
C LEU A 83 -11.11 11.68 1.75
N TYR A 84 -10.74 12.86 1.26
CA TYR A 84 -11.66 13.84 0.74
C TYR A 84 -12.02 13.52 -0.72
N TYR A 85 -13.03 14.22 -1.25
CA TYR A 85 -13.40 14.11 -2.66
C TYR A 85 -12.20 14.33 -3.59
N ILE A 86 -11.39 15.35 -3.30
CA ILE A 86 -10.20 15.68 -4.10
C ILE A 86 -9.15 14.57 -4.09
N ASP A 87 -8.97 13.84 -2.97
CA ASP A 87 -8.07 12.69 -2.93
C ASP A 87 -8.51 11.61 -3.89
N ARG A 88 -9.81 11.31 -3.94
CA ARG A 88 -10.37 10.31 -4.85
C ARG A 88 -10.16 10.71 -6.31
N CYS A 89 -10.30 11.99 -6.64
CA CYS A 89 -10.00 12.49 -7.98
C CYS A 89 -8.53 12.30 -8.35
N VAL A 90 -7.61 12.62 -7.43
CA VAL A 90 -6.16 12.43 -7.65
C VAL A 90 -5.86 10.94 -7.86
N LEU A 91 -6.35 10.07 -6.97
CA LEU A 91 -6.15 8.63 -7.08
C LEU A 91 -6.70 8.06 -8.40
N GLN A 92 -7.90 8.51 -8.80
CA GLN A 92 -8.52 8.10 -10.05
C GLN A 92 -7.69 8.55 -11.27
N TYR A 93 -7.21 9.79 -11.28
CA TYR A 93 -6.36 10.31 -12.34
C TYR A 93 -5.08 9.49 -12.54
N PHE A 94 -4.47 9.04 -11.44
CA PHE A 94 -3.25 8.21 -11.48
C PHE A 94 -3.53 6.70 -11.57
N GLY A 95 -4.79 6.28 -11.71
CA GLY A 95 -5.15 4.86 -11.86
C GLY A 95 -4.98 4.03 -10.58
N VAL A 96 -4.89 4.65 -9.40
CA VAL A 96 -4.76 3.97 -8.12
C VAL A 96 -6.15 3.77 -7.51
N MET A 97 -6.66 2.54 -7.54
CA MET A 97 -8.02 2.25 -7.07
C MET A 97 -8.06 1.70 -5.64
N ASP A 98 -6.92 1.23 -5.13
CA ASP A 98 -6.83 0.59 -3.83
C ASP A 98 -6.35 1.58 -2.77
N TYR A 99 -7.21 1.85 -1.81
CA TYR A 99 -6.90 2.66 -0.65
C TYR A 99 -7.53 2.09 0.63
N VAL A 100 -6.96 2.44 1.77
CA VAL A 100 -7.40 2.05 3.11
C VAL A 100 -7.19 3.23 4.06
N LEU A 101 -8.08 3.40 5.04
CA LEU A 101 -7.88 4.41 6.08
C LEU A 101 -7.04 3.85 7.23
N LYS A 102 -6.19 4.66 7.84
CA LYS A 102 -5.35 4.22 8.98
C LYS A 102 -6.18 3.66 10.13
N ASP A 103 -7.32 4.27 10.42
CA ASP A 103 -8.22 3.81 11.48
C ASP A 103 -8.74 2.39 11.25
N GLU A 104 -8.93 1.99 9.99
CA GLU A 104 -9.32 0.61 9.62
C GLU A 104 -8.19 -0.40 9.84
N LEU A 105 -6.94 0.06 9.85
CA LEU A 105 -5.75 -0.76 10.14
C LEU A 105 -5.36 -0.75 11.61
N SER A 106 -5.89 0.17 12.42
CA SER A 106 -5.65 0.23 13.87
C SER A 106 -5.99 -1.09 14.56
N CYS A 107 -7.05 -1.77 14.10
CA CYS A 107 -7.44 -3.10 14.58
C CYS A 107 -6.38 -4.17 14.29
N ALA A 108 -5.60 -4.02 13.22
CA ALA A 108 -4.56 -4.98 12.86
C ALA A 108 -3.36 -4.96 13.82
N ILE A 109 -3.16 -3.84 14.52
CA ILE A 109 -2.10 -3.64 15.53
C ILE A 109 -2.56 -4.15 16.90
N ARG A 110 -3.85 -4.06 17.21
CA ARG A 110 -4.42 -4.57 18.46
C ARG A 110 -4.50 -6.09 18.37
N SER A 111 -3.68 -6.77 19.16
CA SER A 111 -3.56 -8.25 19.22
C SER A 111 -4.82 -8.98 19.74
N ASP A 112 -5.97 -8.30 19.85
CA ASP A 112 -7.11 -8.85 20.58
C ASP A 112 -7.98 -9.76 19.71
N ARG A 113 -8.52 -10.79 20.36
CA ARG A 113 -8.98 -12.09 19.82
C ARG A 113 -10.18 -12.07 18.88
N GLU A 114 -10.64 -10.91 18.44
CA GLU A 114 -11.72 -10.84 17.46
C GLU A 114 -11.15 -10.98 16.05
N LYS A 115 -11.71 -11.91 15.26
CA LYS A 115 -11.45 -12.06 13.83
C LYS A 115 -11.99 -10.84 13.06
N LEU A 116 -11.49 -9.65 13.35
CA LEU A 116 -11.83 -8.43 12.65
C LEU A 116 -11.21 -8.49 11.25
N ARG A 117 -12.08 -8.35 10.26
CA ARG A 117 -11.74 -8.47 8.85
C ARG A 117 -10.92 -7.25 8.45
N LEU A 118 -9.70 -7.49 7.97
CA LEU A 118 -8.91 -6.45 7.33
C LEU A 118 -9.68 -5.90 6.11
N PRO A 119 -9.49 -4.60 5.77
CA PRO A 119 -10.13 -4.01 4.61
C PRO A 119 -9.87 -4.81 3.33
N GLU A 120 -10.86 -4.89 2.45
CA GLU A 120 -10.76 -5.68 1.22
C GLU A 120 -9.60 -5.21 0.34
N ALA A 121 -9.36 -3.89 0.22
CA ALA A 121 -8.23 -3.34 -0.51
C ALA A 121 -6.88 -3.79 0.07
N TRP A 122 -6.75 -3.89 1.40
CA TRP A 122 -5.57 -4.46 2.05
C TRP A 122 -5.38 -5.94 1.68
N LEU A 123 -6.46 -6.72 1.70
CA LEU A 123 -6.42 -8.14 1.33
C LEU A 123 -6.08 -8.34 -0.14
N ARG A 124 -6.65 -7.53 -1.05
CA ARG A 124 -6.36 -7.53 -2.50
C ARG A 124 -4.92 -7.12 -2.80
N PHE A 125 -4.36 -6.19 -2.03
CA PHE A 125 -2.94 -5.86 -2.10
C PHE A 125 -2.07 -7.04 -1.65
N CYS A 126 -2.38 -7.59 -0.47
CA CYS A 126 -1.57 -8.62 0.17
C CYS A 126 -1.62 -9.99 -0.53
N HIS A 127 -2.77 -10.38 -1.09
CA HIS A 127 -2.95 -11.66 -1.76
C HIS A 127 -2.85 -11.50 -3.27
N ARG A 128 -2.39 -12.54 -3.98
CA ARG A 128 -2.58 -12.58 -5.43
C ARG A 128 -4.09 -12.67 -5.70
N PRO A 129 -4.64 -12.00 -6.71
CA PRO A 129 -5.92 -12.46 -7.24
C PRO A 129 -5.70 -13.91 -7.64
N GLN A 130 -6.43 -14.84 -7.01
CA GLN A 130 -6.56 -16.16 -7.59
C GLN A 130 -7.22 -15.92 -8.94
N LYS A 131 -6.50 -16.18 -10.05
CA LYS A 131 -7.17 -16.43 -11.30
C LYS A 131 -8.15 -17.56 -10.99
N LYS A 132 -9.46 -17.28 -11.05
CA LYS A 132 -10.45 -18.34 -11.16
C LYS A 132 -10.03 -19.13 -12.38
N THR A 133 -9.48 -20.33 -12.18
CA THR A 133 -9.39 -21.32 -13.24
C THR A 133 -10.83 -21.63 -13.57
N VAL A 134 -11.37 -20.94 -14.58
CA VAL A 134 -12.62 -21.35 -15.20
C VAL A 134 -12.30 -22.70 -15.82
N ALA A 135 -12.79 -23.76 -15.19
CA ALA A 135 -12.74 -25.09 -15.75
C ALA A 135 -13.45 -25.02 -17.11
N ALA A 136 -12.68 -25.24 -18.18
CA ALA A 136 -13.25 -25.50 -19.48
C ALA A 136 -14.12 -26.76 -19.33
N THR A 137 -15.41 -26.59 -19.59
CA THR A 137 -16.38 -27.68 -19.77
C THR A 137 -16.59 -27.86 -21.27
#